data_AF-A0A1T1BXS3-F1
#
_entry.id   AF-A0A1T1BXS3-F1
#
_cell.length_a   1.000
_cell.length_b   1.000
_cell.length_c   1.000
_cell.angle_alpha   90.00
_cell.angle_beta   90.00
_cell.angle_gamma   90.00
#
_symmetry.space_group_name_H-M   'P 1'
#
loop_
_entity.id
_entity.type
_entity.pdbx_description
1 polymer ?
#
loop_
_entity_poly.entity_id
_entity_poly.type
_entity_poly.pdbx_seq_one_letter_code
_entity_poly.pdbx_strand_id
1 'polypeptide(L)'
;MEIFLVQILLGFIGLAFVFFSILEPIYVFFYNKPLLVHWHLFPTPIAEEQRSFLSLNFPFYVRLSPSKKRVFEHRINKFIEKYEFIGHEINITEEMRLLVAGTYVMLTFGMRHYLSDLFHIILVYPTVYYSTLNDLYHKGEFNPRMKTVVFSWTDFLSDME
;
A
#
# COMPACT_ATOMS: atom_id res chain seq x y z
N MET A 1 -14.00 1.25 -44.70
CA MET A 1 -13.03 0.52 -43.84
C MET A 1 -12.92 1.20 -42.47
N GLU A 2 -12.69 2.51 -42.40
CA GLU A 2 -12.57 3.24 -41.13
C GLU A 2 -13.83 3.17 -40.24
N ILE A 3 -15.03 3.37 -40.81
CA ILE A 3 -16.30 3.27 -40.05
C ILE A 3 -16.50 1.89 -39.42
N PHE A 4 -16.12 0.83 -40.14
CA PHE A 4 -16.22 -0.55 -39.65
C PHE A 4 -15.26 -0.82 -38.49
N LEU A 5 -14.03 -0.29 -38.56
CA LEU A 5 -13.06 -0.37 -37.45
C LEU A 5 -13.57 0.39 -36.21
N VAL A 6 -14.19 1.56 -36.40
CA VAL A 6 -14.79 2.34 -35.31
C VAL A 6 -15.93 1.56 -34.63
N GLN A 7 -16.80 0.90 -35.40
CA GLN A 7 -17.88 0.07 -34.84
C GLN A 7 -17.34 -1.11 -34.02
N ILE A 8 -16.29 -1.77 -34.50
CA ILE A 8 -15.62 -2.85 -33.77
C ILE A 8 -15.04 -2.32 -32.44
N LEU A 9 -14.35 -1.18 -32.47
CA LEU A 9 -13.78 -0.57 -31.26
C LEU A 9 -14.87 -0.21 -30.25
N LEU A 10 -15.97 0.40 -30.70
CA LEU A 10 -17.12 0.71 -29.85
C LEU A 10 -17.75 -0.55 -29.24
N GLY A 11 -17.80 -1.64 -30.01
CA GLY A 11 -18.23 -2.95 -29.51
C GLY A 11 -17.35 -3.47 -28.37
N PHE A 12 -16.03 -3.40 -28.51
CA PHE A 12 -15.09 -3.79 -27.44
C PHE A 12 -15.23 -2.89 -26.20
N ILE A 13 -15.40 -1.58 -26.38
CA ILE A 13 -15.63 -0.64 -25.28
C ILE A 13 -16.93 -0.97 -24.54
N GLY A 14 -18.02 -1.23 -25.27
CA GLY A 14 -19.30 -1.64 -24.69
C GLY A 14 -19.20 -2.94 -23.90
N LEU A 15 -18.48 -3.94 -24.43
CA LEU A 15 -18.26 -5.21 -23.75
C LEU A 15 -17.42 -5.05 -22.47
N ALA A 16 -16.37 -4.22 -22.51
CA ALA A 16 -15.59 -3.87 -21.33
C ALA A 16 -16.46 -3.14 -20.29
N PHE A 17 -17.31 -2.20 -20.71
CA PHE A 17 -18.24 -1.49 -19.83
C PHE A 17 -19.19 -2.46 -19.11
N VAL A 18 -19.79 -3.42 -19.82
CA VAL A 18 -20.64 -4.47 -19.24
C VAL A 18 -19.86 -5.32 -18.24
N PHE A 19 -18.64 -5.71 -18.58
CA PHE A 19 -17.77 -6.49 -17.70
C PHE A 19 -17.49 -5.77 -16.37
N PHE A 20 -17.07 -4.50 -16.42
CA PHE A 20 -16.76 -3.71 -15.23
C PHE A 20 -18.01 -3.28 -14.43
N SER A 21 -19.16 -3.10 -15.08
CA SER A 21 -20.38 -2.61 -14.42
C SER A 21 -21.27 -3.72 -13.85
N ILE A 22 -21.17 -4.95 -14.37
CA ILE A 22 -22.07 -6.06 -14.00
C ILE A 22 -21.29 -7.27 -13.47
N LEU A 23 -20.34 -7.80 -14.25
CA LEU A 23 -19.66 -9.05 -13.90
C LEU A 23 -18.75 -8.90 -12.69
N GLU A 24 -17.96 -7.81 -12.62
CA GLU A 24 -17.08 -7.56 -11.47
C GLU A 24 -17.85 -7.35 -10.15
N PRO A 25 -18.91 -6.53 -10.06
CA PRO A 25 -19.72 -6.42 -8.84
C PRO A 25 -20.36 -7.74 -8.39
N ILE A 26 -20.88 -8.54 -9.33
CA ILE A 26 -21.43 -9.87 -9.00
C ILE A 26 -20.32 -10.76 -8.41
N TYR A 27 -19.14 -10.79 -9.03
CA TYR A 27 -18.01 -11.55 -8.49
C TYR A 27 -17.58 -11.07 -7.11
N VAL A 28 -17.46 -9.75 -6.91
CA VAL A 28 -17.09 -9.15 -5.62
C VAL A 28 -18.14 -9.49 -4.57
N PHE A 29 -19.44 -9.49 -4.90
CA PHE A 29 -20.51 -9.88 -3.98
C PHE A 29 -20.36 -11.31 -3.47
N PHE A 30 -19.97 -12.26 -4.34
CA PHE A 30 -19.82 -13.67 -3.96
C PHE A 30 -18.46 -13.99 -3.31
N TYR A 31 -17.38 -13.31 -3.69
CA TYR A 31 -16.01 -13.69 -3.32
C TYR A 31 -15.25 -12.64 -2.50
N ASN A 32 -15.86 -11.48 -2.24
CA ASN A 32 -15.30 -10.35 -1.46
C ASN A 32 -13.89 -9.91 -1.92
N LYS A 33 -13.58 -10.06 -3.21
CA LYS A 33 -12.29 -9.65 -3.78
C LYS A 33 -12.45 -9.18 -5.22
N PRO A 34 -11.70 -8.15 -5.66
CA PRO A 34 -11.75 -7.70 -7.05
C PRO A 34 -11.14 -8.74 -7.98
N LEU A 35 -11.60 -8.75 -9.24
CA LEU A 35 -11.12 -9.70 -10.25
C LEU A 35 -9.66 -9.43 -10.63
N LEU A 36 -9.28 -8.16 -10.72
CA LEU A 36 -7.91 -7.73 -11.07
C LEU A 36 -7.34 -6.83 -9.96
N VAL A 37 -6.39 -7.35 -9.19
CA VAL A 37 -5.74 -6.63 -8.07
C VAL A 37 -4.41 -6.00 -8.49
N HIS A 38 -3.63 -6.73 -9.30
CA HIS A 38 -2.21 -6.44 -9.54
C HIS A 38 -1.93 -5.92 -10.96
N TRP A 39 -2.73 -4.95 -11.43
CA TRP A 39 -2.52 -4.39 -12.76
C TRP A 39 -1.51 -3.24 -12.72
N HIS A 40 -0.25 -3.56 -13.00
CA HIS A 40 0.83 -2.57 -13.12
C HIS A 40 1.61 -2.84 -14.42
N LEU A 41 1.40 -1.99 -15.43
CA LEU A 41 2.03 -2.17 -16.75
C LEU A 41 3.55 -2.01 -16.71
N PHE A 42 4.06 -1.15 -15.80
CA PHE A 42 5.48 -0.89 -15.63
C PHE A 42 5.82 -0.86 -14.13
N PRO A 43 6.10 -2.03 -13.51
CA PRO A 43 6.49 -2.07 -12.11
C PRO A 43 7.86 -1.42 -11.92
N THR A 44 7.98 -0.57 -10.90
CA THR A 44 9.23 0.08 -10.52
C THR A 44 10.03 -0.84 -9.58
N PRO A 45 11.23 -1.30 -9.97
CA PRO A 45 12.05 -2.13 -9.11
C PRO A 45 12.63 -1.33 -7.95
N ILE A 46 13.05 -2.02 -6.89
CA ILE A 46 13.82 -1.47 -5.78
C ILE A 46 15.29 -1.89 -5.88
N ALA A 47 16.18 -1.24 -5.13
CA ALA A 47 17.60 -1.61 -5.08
C ALA A 47 17.82 -2.99 -4.43
N GLU A 48 18.93 -3.66 -4.74
CA GLU A 48 19.21 -5.01 -4.22
C GLU A 48 19.36 -5.06 -2.69
N GLU A 49 19.88 -3.98 -2.10
CA GLU A 49 19.96 -3.81 -0.66
C GLU A 49 18.56 -3.82 -0.03
N GLN A 50 17.62 -3.08 -0.63
CA GLN A 50 16.22 -3.06 -0.22
C GLN A 50 15.56 -4.43 -0.41
N ARG A 51 15.85 -5.16 -1.50
CA ARG A 51 15.34 -6.53 -1.68
C ARG A 51 15.85 -7.49 -0.61
N SER A 52 17.13 -7.37 -0.26
CA SER A 52 17.76 -8.18 0.79
C SER A 52 17.11 -7.88 2.13
N PHE A 53 16.91 -6.59 2.44
CA PHE A 53 16.18 -6.14 3.62
C PHE A 53 14.76 -6.70 3.67
N LEU A 54 13.99 -6.64 2.57
CA LEU A 54 12.63 -7.21 2.52
C LEU A 54 12.62 -8.73 2.68
N SER A 55 13.60 -9.42 2.11
CA SER A 55 13.71 -10.87 2.21
C SER A 55 14.02 -11.34 3.63
N LEU A 56 14.76 -10.53 4.39
CA LEU A 56 15.07 -10.79 5.80
C LEU A 56 13.86 -10.53 6.71
N ASN A 57 13.17 -9.41 6.52
CA ASN A 57 12.16 -8.93 7.46
C ASN A 57 10.72 -9.37 7.13
N PHE A 58 10.43 -9.79 5.89
CA PHE A 58 9.06 -10.14 5.48
C PHE A 58 8.97 -11.57 4.94
N PRO A 59 8.65 -12.57 5.79
CA PRO A 59 8.37 -13.93 5.33
C PRO A 59 7.27 -13.98 4.25
N PHE A 60 6.31 -13.05 4.32
CA PHE A 60 5.30 -12.86 3.27
C PHE A 60 5.94 -12.61 1.90
N TYR A 61 6.87 -11.66 1.81
CA TYR A 61 7.55 -11.30 0.56
C TYR A 61 8.33 -12.48 -0.03
N VAL A 62 9.03 -13.24 0.81
CA VAL A 62 9.80 -14.42 0.39
C VAL A 62 8.93 -15.45 -0.33
N ARG A 63 7.71 -15.69 0.17
CA ARG A 63 6.74 -16.65 -0.38
C ARG A 63 6.05 -16.20 -1.67
N LEU A 64 6.20 -14.93 -2.08
CA LEU A 64 5.59 -14.44 -3.31
C LEU A 64 6.28 -15.05 -4.55
N SER A 65 5.49 -15.32 -5.58
CA SER A 65 6.03 -15.65 -6.91
C SER A 65 6.81 -14.45 -7.48
N PRO A 66 7.75 -14.65 -8.42
CA PRO A 66 8.54 -13.55 -8.98
C PRO A 66 7.70 -12.39 -9.54
N SER A 67 6.55 -12.69 -10.15
CA SER A 67 5.63 -11.66 -10.62
C SER A 67 5.02 -10.84 -9.46
N LYS A 68 4.60 -11.51 -8.39
CA LYS A 68 4.03 -10.85 -7.20
C LYS A 68 5.10 -10.06 -6.41
N LYS A 69 6.35 -10.53 -6.39
CA LYS A 69 7.47 -9.76 -5.80
C LYS A 69 7.64 -8.41 -6.50
N ARG A 70 7.67 -8.38 -7.83
CA ARG A 70 7.72 -7.12 -8.61
C ARG A 70 6.57 -6.17 -8.29
N VAL A 71 5.37 -6.70 -8.06
CA VAL A 71 4.21 -5.89 -7.66
C VAL A 71 4.40 -5.34 -6.24
N PHE A 72 4.89 -6.16 -5.30
CA PHE A 72 5.17 -5.75 -3.94
C PHE A 72 6.23 -4.62 -3.90
N GLU A 73 7.35 -4.80 -4.63
CA GLU A 73 8.41 -3.81 -4.79
C GLU A 73 7.87 -2.48 -5.36
N HIS A 74 7.09 -2.56 -6.44
CA HIS A 74 6.46 -1.36 -7.02
C HIS A 74 5.54 -0.64 -6.04
N ARG A 75 4.74 -1.39 -5.28
CA ARG A 75 3.80 -0.81 -4.31
C ARG A 75 4.51 -0.16 -3.13
N ILE A 76 5.65 -0.70 -2.69
CA ILE A 76 6.52 -0.08 -1.69
C ILE A 76 7.05 1.26 -2.20
N ASN A 77 7.61 1.28 -3.40
CA ASN A 77 8.11 2.52 -4.03
C ASN A 77 7.01 3.59 -4.07
N LYS A 78 5.80 3.21 -4.52
CA LYS A 78 4.66 4.11 -4.58
C LYS A 78 4.13 4.56 -3.22
N PHE A 79 4.25 3.72 -2.19
CA PHE A 79 3.92 4.10 -0.81
C PHE A 79 4.88 5.17 -0.31
N ILE A 80 6.20 4.93 -0.44
CA ILE A 80 7.25 5.85 0.01
C ILE A 80 7.20 7.18 -0.76
N GLU A 81 6.88 7.14 -2.06
CA GLU A 81 6.68 8.34 -2.89
C GLU A 81 5.43 9.14 -2.47
N LYS A 82 4.36 8.47 -2.05
CA LYS A 82 3.07 9.11 -1.74
C LYS A 82 3.04 9.78 -0.37
N TYR A 83 3.61 9.15 0.64
CA TYR A 83 3.46 9.58 2.04
C TYR A 83 4.72 10.24 2.57
N GLU A 84 4.53 11.34 3.30
CA GLU A 84 5.61 12.02 4.01
C GLU A 84 5.93 11.31 5.32
N PHE A 85 7.21 11.09 5.61
CA PHE A 85 7.67 10.52 6.87
C PHE A 85 8.33 11.60 7.72
N ILE A 86 7.79 11.82 8.92
CA ILE A 86 8.29 12.80 9.87
C ILE A 86 8.69 12.06 11.15
N GLY A 87 9.90 12.32 11.63
CA GLY A 87 10.36 11.82 12.93
C GLY A 87 10.31 12.92 13.97
N HIS A 88 9.70 12.66 15.12
CA HIS A 88 9.74 13.53 16.28
C HIS A 88 10.77 13.00 17.27
N GLU A 89 11.85 13.75 17.51
CA GLU A 89 12.98 13.30 18.34
C GLU A 89 13.69 12.02 17.85
N ILE A 90 13.44 11.65 16.59
CA ILE A 90 14.06 10.52 15.91
C ILE A 90 14.31 10.88 14.44
N ASN A 91 15.43 10.42 13.88
CA ASN A 91 15.71 10.56 12.46
C ASN A 91 15.08 9.40 11.68
N ILE A 92 14.32 9.69 10.63
CA ILE A 92 13.73 8.65 9.79
C ILE A 92 14.79 8.03 8.88
N THR A 93 15.15 6.77 9.15
CA THR A 93 16.07 5.98 8.32
C THR A 93 15.38 5.36 7.12
N GLU A 94 16.16 4.83 6.17
CA GLU A 94 15.61 4.07 5.05
C GLU A 94 14.94 2.77 5.51
N GLU A 95 15.54 2.07 6.47
CA GLU A 95 14.99 0.84 7.07
C GLU A 95 13.61 1.08 7.69
N MET A 96 13.43 2.20 8.41
CA MET A 96 12.13 2.59 8.95
C MET A 96 11.09 2.76 7.86
N ARG A 97 11.44 3.45 6.76
CA ARG A 97 10.55 3.62 5.61
C ARG A 97 10.18 2.28 4.99
N LEU A 98 11.14 1.38 4.81
CA LEU A 98 10.93 0.06 4.22
C LEU A 98 10.07 -0.84 5.12
N LEU A 99 10.28 -0.83 6.43
CA LEU A 99 9.47 -1.63 7.36
C LEU A 99 8.02 -1.15 7.36
N VAL A 100 7.80 0.15 7.50
CA VAL A 100 6.44 0.72 7.49
C VAL A 100 5.74 0.48 6.16
N ALA A 101 6.43 0.74 5.03
CA ALA A 101 5.90 0.51 3.70
C ALA A 101 5.62 -0.98 3.45
N GLY A 102 6.55 -1.87 3.83
CA GLY A 102 6.41 -3.31 3.69
C GLY A 102 5.22 -3.85 4.47
N THR A 103 5.04 -3.42 5.72
CA THR A 103 3.90 -3.80 6.56
C THR A 103 2.59 -3.31 5.94
N TYR A 104 2.51 -2.04 5.52
CA TYR A 104 1.31 -1.51 4.85
C TYR A 104 0.97 -2.27 3.57
N VAL A 105 1.96 -2.47 2.69
CA VAL A 105 1.77 -3.14 1.41
C VAL A 105 1.41 -4.62 1.60
N MET A 106 1.96 -5.29 2.62
CA MET A 106 1.57 -6.64 2.99
C MET A 106 0.09 -6.72 3.38
N LEU A 107 -0.36 -5.87 4.30
CA LEU A 107 -1.75 -5.83 4.76
C LEU A 107 -2.73 -5.49 3.62
N THR A 108 -2.30 -4.63 2.69
CA THR A 108 -3.12 -4.16 1.57
C THR A 108 -2.85 -4.89 0.25
N PHE A 109 -2.08 -5.99 0.25
CA PHE A 109 -1.60 -6.61 -0.99
C PHE A 109 -2.76 -7.11 -1.87
N GLY A 110 -3.85 -7.57 -1.24
CA GLY A 110 -5.07 -8.03 -1.92
C GLY A 110 -5.97 -6.90 -2.46
N MET A 111 -5.64 -5.64 -2.22
CA MET A 111 -6.47 -4.49 -2.59
C MET A 111 -6.04 -3.89 -3.93
N ARG A 112 -7.01 -3.50 -4.77
CA ARG A 112 -6.77 -2.74 -6.01
C ARG A 112 -6.36 -1.30 -5.69
N HIS A 113 -7.18 -0.60 -4.90
CA HIS A 113 -6.91 0.75 -4.39
C HIS A 113 -6.24 0.68 -3.03
N TYR A 114 -4.96 0.32 -3.04
CA TYR A 114 -4.22 0.05 -1.81
C TYR A 114 -3.70 1.31 -1.12
N LEU A 115 -3.45 2.42 -1.83
CA LEU A 115 -2.99 3.68 -1.24
C LEU A 115 -4.18 4.53 -0.78
N SER A 116 -4.34 4.69 0.53
CA SER A 116 -5.37 5.52 1.15
C SER A 116 -5.17 7.02 0.88
N ASP A 117 -6.25 7.77 0.72
CA ASP A 117 -6.25 9.25 0.69
C ASP A 117 -6.69 9.87 2.03
N LEU A 118 -6.90 9.02 3.05
CA LEU A 118 -7.29 9.43 4.40
C LEU A 118 -6.14 10.03 5.19
N PHE A 119 -4.89 9.69 4.84
CA PHE A 119 -3.68 10.25 5.44
C PHE A 119 -2.66 10.63 4.36
N HIS A 120 -1.74 11.53 4.71
CA HIS A 120 -0.60 11.90 3.87
C HIS A 120 0.72 11.95 4.66
N ILE A 121 0.65 11.97 6.00
CA ILE A 121 1.81 12.04 6.89
C ILE A 121 1.87 10.78 7.76
N ILE A 122 3.07 10.25 7.94
CA ILE A 122 3.43 9.21 8.89
C ILE A 122 4.39 9.84 9.90
N LEU A 123 3.91 10.04 11.13
CA LEU A 123 4.66 10.65 12.23
C LEU A 123 5.16 9.56 13.18
N VAL A 124 6.47 9.49 13.36
CA VAL A 124 7.13 8.46 14.18
C VAL A 124 7.76 9.09 15.40
N TYR A 125 7.40 8.59 16.58
CA TYR A 125 8.04 8.89 17.86
C TYR A 125 8.98 7.73 18.23
N PRO A 126 10.07 7.95 19.00
CA PRO A 126 10.93 6.86 19.44
C PRO A 126 10.21 5.90 20.39
N THR A 127 9.37 6.44 21.29
CA THR A 127 8.65 5.71 22.33
C THR A 127 7.21 6.22 22.47
N VAL A 128 6.45 5.63 23.39
CA VAL A 128 5.09 6.06 23.77
C VAL A 128 5.07 7.58 23.99
N TYR A 129 4.14 8.26 23.33
CA TYR A 129 4.03 9.71 23.32
C TYR A 129 2.70 10.15 23.90
N TYR A 130 2.66 11.40 24.36
CA TYR A 130 1.43 12.01 24.86
C TYR A 130 0.66 12.66 23.70
N SER A 131 -0.60 12.29 23.49
CA SER A 131 -1.49 12.90 22.49
C SER A 131 -2.34 13.98 23.14
N THR A 132 -2.33 15.18 22.56
CA THR A 132 -3.18 16.30 22.97
C THR A 132 -4.61 16.21 22.42
N LEU A 133 -4.92 15.19 21.61
CA LEU A 133 -6.28 14.98 21.09
C LEU A 133 -7.24 14.43 22.14
N ASN A 134 -6.72 13.63 23.07
CA ASN A 134 -7.50 12.93 24.09
C ASN A 134 -6.79 12.90 25.46
N ASP A 135 -5.69 13.64 25.60
CA ASP A 135 -4.90 13.80 26.82
C ASP A 135 -4.40 12.49 27.43
N LEU A 136 -4.04 11.52 26.56
CA LEU A 136 -3.56 10.19 26.94
C LEU A 136 -2.24 9.84 26.27
N TYR A 137 -1.55 8.85 26.84
CA TYR A 137 -0.37 8.24 26.23
C TYR A 137 -0.78 7.19 25.20
N HIS A 138 -0.19 7.27 23.99
CA HIS A 138 -0.49 6.37 22.86
C HIS A 138 0.74 5.65 22.35
N LYS A 139 0.50 4.43 21.89
CA LYS A 139 1.43 3.66 21.04
C LYS A 139 1.21 3.97 19.57
N GLY A 140 -0.02 4.31 19.19
CA GLY A 140 -0.35 4.79 17.86
C GLY A 140 -1.78 5.31 17.76
N GLU A 141 -2.00 6.23 16.83
CA GLU A 141 -3.30 6.81 16.54
C GLU A 141 -3.40 7.25 15.08
N PHE A 142 -4.63 7.44 14.62
CA PHE A 142 -4.90 8.16 13.38
C PHE A 142 -5.55 9.49 13.75
N ASN A 143 -4.96 10.61 13.31
CA ASN A 143 -5.49 11.95 13.47
C ASN A 143 -6.18 12.37 12.15
N PRO A 144 -7.52 12.38 12.07
CA PRO A 144 -8.24 12.70 10.82
C PRO A 144 -8.11 14.18 10.43
N ARG A 145 -7.97 15.07 11.41
CA ARG A 145 -7.86 16.52 11.17
C ARG A 145 -6.54 16.87 10.49
N MET A 146 -5.46 16.24 10.95
CA MET A 146 -4.12 16.38 10.35
C MET A 146 -3.88 15.41 9.20
N LYS A 147 -4.78 14.44 8.98
CA LYS A 147 -4.60 13.34 8.02
C LYS A 147 -3.24 12.65 8.25
N THR A 148 -2.98 12.28 9.50
CA THR A 148 -1.69 11.76 9.96
C THR A 148 -1.89 10.43 10.68
N VAL A 149 -1.05 9.45 10.36
CA VAL A 149 -0.88 8.24 11.17
C VAL A 149 0.32 8.46 12.09
N VAL A 150 0.15 8.27 13.39
CA VAL A 150 1.17 8.52 14.40
C VAL A 150 1.45 7.23 15.16
N PHE A 151 2.72 6.88 15.42
CA PHE A 151 3.04 5.72 16.26
C PHE A 151 4.44 5.81 16.90
N SER A 152 4.65 5.03 17.96
CA SER A 152 5.95 4.80 18.59
C SER A 152 6.73 3.71 17.85
N TRP A 153 8.00 3.97 17.60
CA TRP A 153 8.90 3.07 16.87
C TRP A 153 9.17 1.78 17.64
N THR A 154 9.38 1.90 18.96
CA THR A 154 9.60 0.77 19.85
C THR A 154 8.45 -0.22 19.86
N ASP A 155 7.19 0.27 19.97
CA ASP A 155 6.02 -0.61 19.92
C ASP A 155 5.77 -1.17 18.51
N PHE A 156 6.01 -0.37 17.46
CA PHE A 156 5.93 -0.86 16.09
C PHE A 156 6.87 -2.06 15.84
N LEU A 157 8.10 -2.01 16.35
CA LEU A 157 9.03 -3.12 16.24
C LEU A 157 8.61 -4.33 17.08
N SER A 158 8.12 -4.12 18.32
CA SER A 158 7.67 -5.24 19.15
C SER A 158 6.48 -6.00 18.56
N ASP A 159 5.62 -5.31 17.80
CA ASP A 159 4.47 -5.94 17.14
C ASP A 159 4.86 -6.73 15.87
N MET A 160 6.10 -6.59 15.39
CA MET A 160 6.62 -7.33 14.22
C MET A 160 7.29 -8.67 14.57
N GLU A 161 7.66 -8.88 15.83
CA GLU A 161 8.24 -10.14 16.34
C GLU A 161 7.17 -11.22 16.60
#